data_AF-A0A0B1SZA2-F1
#
_entry.id   AF-A0A0B1SZA2-F1
#
_cell.length_a   1.000
_cell.length_b   1.000
_cell.length_c   1.000
_cell.angle_alpha   90.00
_cell.angle_beta   90.00
_cell.angle_gamma   90.00
#
_symmetry.space_group_name_H-M   'P 1'
#
loop_
_entity.id
_entity.type
_entity.pdbx_description
1 polymer ?
#
loop_
_entity_poly.entity_id
_entity_poly.type
_entity_poly.pdbx_seq_one_letter_code
_entity_poly.pdbx_strand_id
1 'polypeptide(L)' 'FFYPRKNTQSLPVIDPKNKEITTIVAVGFDSTDLTRVAGTRGVAVSVPYYWKESDVENVLKAIQGL' A
#
# COMPACT_ATOMS: atom_id res chain seq x y z
N PHE A 1 -16.62 -4.50 13.78
CA PHE A 1 -16.00 -3.26 13.26
C PHE A 1 -14.48 -3.40 13.32
N PHE A 2 -13.79 -3.29 12.18
CA PHE A 2 -12.32 -3.31 12.11
C PHE A 2 -11.85 -1.87 11.98
N TYR A 3 -11.20 -1.33 13.01
CA TYR A 3 -10.56 -0.02 12.92
C TYR A 3 -9.22 -0.21 12.22
N PRO A 4 -9.00 0.33 11.01
CA PRO A 4 -7.68 0.26 10.39
C PRO A 4 -6.66 0.95 11.29
N ARG A 5 -5.53 0.27 11.50
CA ARG A 5 -4.44 0.78 12.35
C ARG A 5 -3.81 1.98 11.66
N LYS A 6 -4.03 3.19 12.20
CA LYS A 6 -3.30 4.39 11.78
C LYS A 6 -1.81 4.30 12.13
N ASN A 7 -1.44 3.61 13.21
CA ASN A 7 -0.05 3.42 13.58
C ASN A 7 0.55 2.23 12.81
N THR A 8 1.27 2.54 11.75
CA THR A 8 1.98 1.57 10.91
C THR A 8 3.40 1.31 11.36
N GLN A 9 3.92 2.02 12.37
CA GLN A 9 5.31 1.87 12.84
C GLN A 9 5.61 0.50 13.46
N SER A 10 4.58 -0.17 13.99
CA SER A 10 4.72 -1.52 14.55
C SER A 10 4.65 -2.65 13.51
N LEU A 11 4.26 -2.33 12.27
CA LEU A 11 4.14 -3.35 11.23
C LEU A 11 5.52 -3.78 10.71
N PRO A 12 5.72 -5.04 10.30
CA PRO A 12 6.96 -5.42 9.65
C PRO A 12 7.09 -4.74 8.29
N VAL A 13 8.33 -4.56 7.82
CA VAL A 13 8.59 -4.23 6.42
C VAL A 13 8.32 -5.48 5.58
N ILE A 14 7.60 -5.34 4.47
CA ILE A 14 7.35 -6.44 3.53
C ILE A 14 8.61 -6.60 2.67
N ASP A 15 9.28 -7.73 2.82
CA ASP A 15 10.50 -8.06 2.05
C ASP A 15 10.44 -9.52 1.58
N PRO A 16 9.75 -9.81 0.46
CA PRO A 16 9.60 -11.17 -0.05
C PRO A 16 10.95 -11.74 -0.47
N LYS A 17 11.26 -12.95 0.00
CA LYS A 17 12.49 -13.68 -0.39
C LYS A 17 12.45 -14.16 -1.84
N ASN A 18 11.25 -14.37 -2.40
CA ASN A 18 11.12 -14.69 -3.81
C ASN A 18 11.48 -13.45 -4.65
N LYS A 19 12.51 -13.59 -5.48
CA LYS A 19 13.01 -12.52 -6.35
C LYS A 19 12.12 -12.26 -7.56
N GLU A 20 11.21 -13.18 -7.89
CA GLU A 20 10.21 -12.99 -8.95
C GLU A 20 9.13 -11.99 -8.54
N ILE A 21 8.99 -11.70 -7.23
CA ILE A 21 8.13 -10.63 -6.73
C ILE A 21 8.92 -9.33 -6.82
N THR A 22 8.69 -8.59 -7.90
CA THR A 22 9.40 -7.36 -8.24
C THR A 22 8.74 -6.10 -7.70
N THR A 23 7.42 -6.15 -7.48
CA THR A 23 6.62 -4.99 -7.06
C THR A 23 5.77 -5.32 -5.83
N ILE A 24 5.75 -4.41 -4.86
CA ILE A 24 4.87 -4.48 -3.69
C ILE A 24 3.97 -3.24 -3.72
N VAL A 25 2.64 -3.42 -3.70
CA VAL A 25 1.71 -2.30 -3.58
C VAL A 25 1.01 -2.41 -2.23
N ALA A 26 1.32 -1.48 -1.33
CA ALA A 26 0.71 -1.41 0.00
C ALA A 26 -0.44 -0.40 -0.02
N VAL A 27 -1.68 -0.89 0.03
CA VAL A 27 -2.87 -0.04 -0.01
C VAL A 27 -3.43 0.18 1.39
N GLY A 28 -3.54 1.45 1.80
CA GLY A 28 -4.03 1.86 3.11
C GLY A 28 -5.23 2.79 3.01
N PHE A 29 -6.14 2.69 3.97
CA PHE A 29 -7.26 3.64 4.08
C PHE A 29 -6.88 4.89 4.87
N ASP A 30 -7.55 6.01 4.59
CA ASP A 30 -7.59 7.19 5.48
C ASP A 30 -6.21 7.78 5.82
N SER A 31 -5.39 8.02 4.80
CA SER A 31 -4.05 8.59 4.94
C SER A 31 -3.10 7.75 5.80
N THR A 32 -3.36 6.45 5.93
CA THR A 32 -2.46 5.52 6.60
C THR A 32 -1.14 5.44 5.84
N ASP A 33 -0.04 5.87 6.47
CA ASP A 33 1.29 5.85 5.86
C ASP A 33 1.87 4.44 5.87
N LEU A 34 1.85 3.78 4.72
CA LEU A 34 2.45 2.45 4.52
C LEU A 34 3.82 2.50 3.85
N THR A 35 4.45 3.67 3.69
CA THR A 35 5.73 3.84 2.97
C THR A 35 6.81 2.92 3.54
N ARG A 36 6.93 2.86 4.88
CA ARG A 36 7.87 1.97 5.55
C ARG A 36 7.51 0.49 5.36
N VAL A 37 6.23 0.17 5.36
CA VAL A 37 5.73 -1.22 5.22
C VAL A 37 5.97 -1.74 3.81
N ALA A 38 5.75 -0.91 2.78
CA ALA A 38 6.00 -1.23 1.38
C ALA A 38 7.49 -1.51 1.09
N GLY A 39 8.38 -0.94 1.89
CA GLY A 39 9.82 -1.14 1.77
C GLY A 39 10.39 -0.50 0.51
N THR A 40 11.65 -0.81 0.19
CA THR A 40 12.38 -0.17 -0.92
C THR A 40 11.90 -0.60 -2.31
N ARG A 41 11.19 -1.74 -2.40
CA ARG A 41 10.65 -2.30 -3.65
C ARG A 41 9.16 -2.02 -3.84
N GLY A 42 8.58 -1.21 -2.97
CA GLY A 42 7.13 -1.03 -2.93
C GLY A 42 6.67 0.41 -3.05
N VAL A 43 5.40 0.53 -3.39
CA VAL A 43 4.66 1.79 -3.47
C VAL A 43 3.55 1.74 -2.43
N ALA A 44 3.44 2.79 -1.62
CA ALA A 44 2.32 2.97 -0.71
C ALA A 44 1.24 3.83 -1.39
N VAL A 45 0.01 3.33 -1.43
CA VAL A 45 -1.14 4.03 -2.01
C VAL A 45 -2.18 4.25 -0.91
N SER A 46 -2.55 5.51 -0.68
CA SER A 46 -3.62 5.86 0.25
C SER A 46 -4.93 6.02 -0.51
N VAL A 47 -5.98 5.37 0.00
CA VAL A 47 -7.34 5.40 -0.55
C VAL A 47 -8.30 5.98 0.51
N PRO A 48 -9.18 6.93 0.16
CA PRO A 48 -10.17 7.43 1.12
C PRO A 48 -11.20 6.34 1.47
N TYR A 49 -11.85 6.44 2.64
CA TYR A 49 -12.90 5.47 3.02
C TYR A 49 -14.05 5.43 2.01
N TYR A 50 -14.43 6.59 1.49
CA TYR A 50 -15.43 6.74 0.44
C TYR A 50 -14.71 6.88 -0.90
N TRP A 51 -14.13 5.77 -1.34
CA TRP A 51 -13.34 5.69 -2.57
C TRP A 51 -14.23 5.85 -3.81
N LYS A 52 -13.60 6.36 -4.87
CA LYS A 52 -14.17 6.54 -6.20
C LYS A 52 -13.36 5.73 -7.21
N GLU A 53 -13.87 5.64 -8.43
CA GLU A 53 -13.21 4.91 -9.52
C GLU A 53 -11.77 5.39 -9.78
N SER A 54 -11.50 6.70 -9.64
CA SER A 54 -10.15 7.26 -9.76
C SER A 54 -9.18 6.71 -8.70
N ASP A 55 -9.66 6.39 -7.50
CA ASP A 55 -8.81 5.80 -6.45
C ASP A 55 -8.45 4.35 -6.81
N VAL A 56 -9.37 3.62 -7.45
CA VAL A 56 -9.10 2.29 -8.00
C VAL A 56 -8.08 2.38 -9.13
N GLU A 57 -8.24 3.35 -10.02
CA GLU A 57 -7.30 3.59 -11.13
C GLU A 57 -5.88 3.87 -10.62
N ASN A 58 -5.75 4.64 -9.53
CA ASN A 58 -4.45 4.90 -8.89
C ASN A 58 -3.80 3.61 -8.34
N VAL A 59 -4.58 2.71 -7.74
CA VAL A 59 -4.07 1.41 -7.29
C VAL A 59 -3.64 0.55 -8.48
N LEU A 60 -4.42 0.54 -9.57
CA LEU A 60 -4.07 -0.20 -10.78
C LEU A 60 -2.79 0.32 -11.44
N LYS A 61 -2.60 1.64 -11.52
CA LYS A 61 -1.36 2.26 -11.99
C LYS A 61 -0.17 1.84 -11.14
N ALA A 62 -0.31 1.84 -9.82
CA ALA A 62 0.74 1.37 -8.91
C ALA A 62 1.10 -0.11 -9.13
N ILE A 63 0.12 -0.97 -9.42
CA ILE A 63 0.36 -2.39 -9.76
C ILE A 63 1.10 -2.51 -11.10
N GLN A 64 0.78 -1.65 -12.06
CA GLN A 64 1.40 -1.60 -13.39
C GLN A 64 2.77 -0.90 -13.39
N GLY A 65 3.15 -0.23 -12.31
CA GLY A 65 4.38 0.55 -12.21
C GLY A 65 4.36 1.86 -13.00
N LEU A 66 3.17 2.45 -13.17
CA LEU A 66 2.92 3.69 -13.90
C LEU A 66 2.80 4.92 -12.98
#